data_AF-A0A894KBJ1-F1
#
_entry.id   AF-A0A894KBJ1-F1
#
_cell.length_a   1.000
_cell.length_b   1.000
_cell.length_c   1.000
_cell.angle_alpha   90.00
_cell.angle_beta   90.00
_cell.angle_gamma   90.00
#
_symmetry.space_group_name_H-M   'P 1'
#
loop_
_entity.id
_entity.type
_entity.pdbx_description
1 polymer ?
#
loop_
_entity_poly.entity_id
_entity_poly.type
_entity_poly.pdbx_seq_one_letter_code
_entity_poly.pdbx_strand_id
1 'polypeptide(L)'
;MPWGYRAMFVLLHTYRVRHGCRTLREMILRYAPPVENHTENYIRAVAAGAQVSPDEPLDTKSGERMIPVVAAMSRVENGTPARMDEVRAGWDLFTKYPV
;
A
#
# COMPACT_ATOMS: atom_id res chain seq x y z
N MET A 1 -6.30 -7.62 -12.50
CA MET A 1 -5.48 -8.83 -12.36
C MET A 1 -4.92 -8.98 -10.94
N PRO A 2 -5.23 -10.06 -10.19
CA PRO A 2 -4.80 -10.25 -8.79
C PRO A 2 -3.29 -10.21 -8.53
N TRP A 3 -2.48 -10.66 -9.50
CA TRP A 3 -1.01 -10.69 -9.37
C TRP A 3 -0.37 -9.30 -9.29
N GLY A 4 -0.99 -8.28 -9.89
CA GLY A 4 -0.53 -6.90 -9.76
C GLY A 4 -0.70 -6.39 -8.33
N TYR A 5 -1.86 -6.65 -7.71
CA TYR A 5 -2.10 -6.32 -6.31
C TYR A 5 -1.20 -7.12 -5.37
N ARG A 6 -0.96 -8.41 -5.64
CA ARG A 6 0.06 -9.20 -4.93
C ARG A 6 1.42 -8.51 -4.93
N ALA A 7 1.86 -8.01 -6.10
CA ALA A 7 3.14 -7.33 -6.22
C ALA A 7 3.21 -6.07 -5.32
N MET A 8 2.13 -5.30 -5.22
CA MET A 8 2.06 -4.16 -4.30
C MET A 8 2.21 -4.59 -2.83
N PHE A 9 1.54 -5.66 -2.39
CA PHE A 9 1.71 -6.18 -1.03
C PHE A 9 3.14 -6.64 -0.76
N VAL A 10 3.73 -7.39 -1.69
CA VAL A 10 5.14 -7.82 -1.63
C VAL A 10 6.08 -6.62 -1.51
N LEU A 11 5.85 -5.56 -2.29
CA LEU A 11 6.67 -4.35 -2.30
C LEU A 11 6.63 -3.65 -0.94
N LEU A 12 5.43 -3.38 -0.42
CA LEU A 12 5.25 -2.69 0.87
C LEU A 12 5.79 -3.55 2.03
N HIS A 13 5.61 -4.87 1.97
CA HIS A 13 6.22 -5.77 2.94
C HIS A 13 7.75 -5.72 2.87
N THR A 14 8.32 -5.69 1.66
CA THR A 14 9.75 -5.55 1.43
C THR A 14 10.28 -4.23 2.00
N TYR A 15 9.54 -3.12 1.85
CA TYR A 15 9.90 -1.84 2.45
C TYR A 15 9.99 -1.92 3.96
N ARG A 16 9.02 -2.60 4.61
CA ARG A 16 9.07 -2.83 6.05
C ARG A 16 10.27 -3.66 6.48
N VAL A 17 10.48 -4.82 5.85
CA VAL A 17 11.46 -5.81 6.35
C VAL A 17 12.90 -5.51 5.93
N ARG A 18 13.12 -4.95 4.74
CA ARG A 18 14.48 -4.68 4.21
C ARG A 18 14.92 -3.23 4.37
N HIS A 19 13.98 -2.29 4.43
CA HIS A 19 14.29 -0.85 4.47
C HIS A 19 13.83 -0.17 5.75
N GLY A 20 13.20 -0.91 6.67
CA GLY A 20 12.80 -0.38 7.97
C GLY A 20 11.65 0.63 7.90
N CYS A 21 10.93 0.74 6.78
CA CYS A 21 9.75 1.61 6.68
C CYS A 21 8.62 1.06 7.57
N ARG A 22 8.37 1.71 8.69
CA ARG A 22 7.37 1.31 9.69
C ARG A 22 6.04 2.01 9.48
N THR A 23 6.02 3.18 8.85
CA THR A 23 4.80 3.99 8.68
C THR A 23 4.37 4.08 7.22
N LEU A 24 3.12 4.46 6.99
CA LEU A 24 2.61 4.70 5.64
C LEU A 24 3.39 5.83 4.95
N ARG A 25 3.73 6.91 5.68
CA ARG A 25 4.54 8.02 5.18
C ARG A 25 5.88 7.54 4.63
N GLU A 26 6.61 6.72 5.38
CA GLU A 26 7.91 6.19 4.94
C GLU A 26 7.79 5.30 3.71
N MET A 27 6.76 4.46 3.66
CA MET A 27 6.49 3.60 2.49
C MET A 27 6.19 4.42 1.24
N ILE A 28 5.35 5.45 1.34
CA ILE A 28 4.99 6.30 0.19
C ILE A 28 6.14 7.21 -0.22
N LEU A 29 6.92 7.76 0.73
CA LEU A 29 8.13 8.54 0.40
C LEU A 29 9.13 7.73 -0.43
N ARG A 30 9.22 6.42 -0.16
CA ARG A 30 10.05 5.50 -0.94
C ARG A 30 9.42 5.13 -2.28
N TYR A 31 8.11 4.96 -2.33
CA TYR A 31 7.37 4.60 -3.53
C TYR A 31 7.28 5.74 -4.56
N ALA A 32 6.98 6.95 -4.10
CA ALA A 32 6.78 8.16 -4.90
C ALA A 32 7.55 9.35 -4.29
N PRO A 33 8.86 9.47 -4.56
CA PRO A 33 9.69 10.53 -4.01
C PRO A 33 9.25 11.94 -4.43
N PRO A 34 9.49 12.98 -3.60
CA PRO A 34 8.93 14.33 -3.78
C PRO A 34 9.54 15.13 -4.93
N VAL A 35 10.65 14.66 -5.51
CA VAL A 35 11.29 15.33 -6.66
C VAL A 35 10.41 15.29 -7.92
N GLU A 36 9.62 14.23 -8.07
CA GLU A 36 8.73 14.00 -9.22
C GLU A 36 7.25 14.00 -8.84
N ASN A 37 6.92 13.99 -7.56
CA ASN A 37 5.56 13.76 -7.07
C ASN A 37 5.13 14.77 -6.01
N HIS A 38 3.84 15.06 -5.95
CA HIS A 38 3.24 15.71 -4.79
C HIS A 38 3.04 14.70 -3.65
N THR A 39 4.13 14.18 -3.09
CA THR A 39 4.13 13.04 -2.15
C THR A 39 3.25 13.25 -0.93
N GLU A 40 3.18 14.48 -0.39
CA GLU A 40 2.30 14.78 0.74
C GLU A 40 0.81 14.62 0.38
N ASN A 41 0.40 15.01 -0.83
CA ASN A 41 -0.96 14.79 -1.32
C ASN A 41 -1.25 13.30 -1.49
N TYR A 42 -0.26 12.53 -1.96
CA TYR A 42 -0.35 11.07 -2.06
C TYR A 42 -0.59 10.45 -0.67
N ILE A 43 0.24 10.80 0.31
CA ILE A 43 0.14 10.30 1.69
C ILE A 43 -1.25 10.59 2.25
N ARG A 44 -1.74 11.84 2.12
CA ARG A 44 -3.07 12.23 2.62
C ARG A 44 -4.20 11.47 1.93
N ALA A 45 -4.13 11.31 0.61
CA ALA A 45 -5.14 10.59 -0.14
C ALA A 45 -5.21 9.11 0.27
N VAL A 46 -4.06 8.44 0.44
CA VAL A 46 -4.01 7.04 0.86
C VAL A 46 -4.43 6.88 2.33
N ALA A 47 -3.93 7.74 3.22
CA ALA A 47 -4.30 7.71 4.64
C ALA A 47 -5.81 7.86 4.83
N ALA A 48 -6.43 8.83 4.13
CA ALA A 48 -7.87 9.05 4.18
C ALA A 48 -8.66 7.87 3.58
N GLY A 49 -8.23 7.35 2.43
CA GLY A 49 -8.89 6.23 1.76
C GLY A 49 -8.78 4.91 2.53
N ALA A 50 -7.70 4.73 3.29
CA ALA A 50 -7.45 3.53 4.09
C ALA A 50 -7.84 3.66 5.57
N GLN A 51 -8.23 4.86 6.02
CA GLN A 51 -8.53 5.17 7.42
C GLN A 51 -7.40 4.78 8.39
N VAL A 52 -6.17 5.12 8.01
CA VAL A 52 -4.97 4.89 8.83
C VAL A 52 -4.25 6.21 9.11
N SER A 53 -3.58 6.31 10.25
CA SER A 53 -2.67 7.42 10.51
C SER A 53 -1.41 7.26 9.66
N PRO A 54 -0.94 8.31 8.96
CA PRO A 54 0.24 8.21 8.11
C PRO A 54 1.54 8.01 8.89
N ASP A 55 1.56 8.40 10.16
CA ASP A 55 2.75 8.44 11.03
C ASP A 55 2.75 7.35 12.11
N GLU A 56 1.69 6.53 12.19
CA GLU A 56 1.64 5.37 13.09
C GLU A 56 2.26 4.12 12.44
N PRO A 57 2.79 3.18 13.26
CA PRO A 57 3.26 1.90 12.76
C PRO A 57 2.17 1.13 12.00
N LEU A 58 2.47 0.77 10.75
CA LEU A 58 1.62 -0.01 9.88
C LEU A 58 2.08 -1.48 9.87
N ASP A 59 1.21 -2.38 10.32
CA ASP A 59 1.47 -3.82 10.24
C ASP A 59 1.18 -4.35 8.82
N THR A 60 2.24 -4.64 8.06
CA THR A 60 2.11 -5.17 6.69
C THR A 60 1.64 -6.62 6.62
N LYS A 61 1.46 -7.29 7.76
CA LYS A 61 0.81 -8.62 7.83
C LYS A 61 -0.67 -8.55 8.19
N SER A 62 -1.21 -7.36 8.49
CA SER A 62 -2.63 -7.16 8.75
C SER A 62 -3.38 -6.88 7.45
N GLY A 63 -4.19 -7.84 6.99
CA GLY A 63 -5.03 -7.66 5.80
C GLY A 63 -6.07 -6.55 5.97
N GLU A 64 -6.60 -6.40 7.20
CA GLU A 64 -7.53 -5.33 7.56
C GLU A 64 -6.95 -3.94 7.28
N ARG A 65 -5.65 -3.74 7.55
CA ARG A 65 -4.96 -2.47 7.28
C ARG A 65 -4.45 -2.38 5.85
N MET A 66 -3.88 -3.46 5.31
CA MET A 66 -3.17 -3.42 4.04
C MET A 66 -4.08 -3.42 2.82
N ILE A 67 -5.22 -4.12 2.85
CA ILE A 67 -6.17 -4.15 1.72
C ILE A 67 -6.68 -2.72 1.42
N PRO A 68 -7.17 -1.94 2.39
CA PRO A 68 -7.54 -0.54 2.17
C PRO A 68 -6.37 0.32 1.67
N VAL A 69 -5.16 0.14 2.22
CA VAL A 69 -3.96 0.88 1.78
C VAL A 69 -3.67 0.63 0.30
N VAL A 70 -3.57 -0.63 -0.13
CA VAL A 70 -3.28 -0.96 -1.53
C VAL A 70 -4.41 -0.54 -2.47
N ALA A 71 -5.67 -0.66 -2.05
CA ALA A 71 -6.81 -0.15 -2.81
C ALA A 71 -6.74 1.37 -2.99
N ALA A 72 -6.40 2.12 -1.93
CA ALA A 72 -6.28 3.57 -1.97
C ALA A 72 -5.07 4.02 -2.81
N MET A 73 -3.92 3.36 -2.70
CA MET A 73 -2.78 3.60 -3.59
C MET A 73 -3.16 3.38 -5.06
N SER A 74 -3.80 2.24 -5.38
CA SER A 74 -4.29 1.94 -6.73
C SER A 74 -5.26 3.01 -7.25
N ARG A 75 -6.09 3.60 -6.40
CA ARG A 75 -6.98 4.70 -6.79
C ARG A 75 -6.20 5.97 -7.11
N VAL A 76 -5.15 6.30 -6.35
CA VAL A 76 -4.29 7.45 -6.63
C VAL A 76 -3.59 7.27 -7.98
N GLU A 77 -3.08 6.07 -8.27
CA GLU A 77 -2.39 5.75 -9.53
C GLU A 77 -3.30 5.78 -10.76
N ASN A 78 -4.51 5.23 -10.65
CA ASN A 78 -5.37 4.98 -11.81
C ASN A 78 -6.54 5.96 -11.94
N GLY A 79 -6.72 6.87 -10.97
CA GLY A 79 -7.84 7.82 -10.92
C GLY A 79 -9.23 7.19 -10.70
N THR A 80 -9.32 5.87 -10.59
CA THR A 80 -10.59 5.11 -10.45
C THR A 80 -10.52 4.15 -9.26
N PRO A 81 -11.67 3.81 -8.63
CA PRO A 81 -11.67 2.87 -7.52
C PRO A 81 -11.10 1.49 -7.91
N ALA A 82 -10.27 0.92 -7.02
CA ALA A 82 -9.74 -0.41 -7.20
C ALA A 82 -10.86 -1.47 -7.20
N ARG A 83 -10.68 -2.51 -8.00
CA ARG A 83 -11.56 -3.70 -8.00
C ARG A 83 -11.29 -4.53 -6.75
N MET A 84 -12.13 -4.37 -5.72
CA MET A 84 -11.89 -4.95 -4.40
C MET A 84 -11.86 -6.48 -4.36
N ASP A 85 -12.53 -7.14 -5.31
CA ASP A 85 -12.40 -8.59 -5.56
C ASP A 85 -10.95 -8.97 -5.90
N GLU A 86 -10.32 -8.20 -6.78
CA GLU A 86 -8.94 -8.44 -7.20
C GLU A 86 -7.92 -8.04 -6.13
N VAL A 87 -8.16 -6.98 -5.36
CA VAL A 87 -7.28 -6.59 -4.24
C VAL A 87 -7.24 -7.68 -3.18
N ARG A 88 -8.41 -8.24 -2.81
CA ARG A 88 -8.51 -9.36 -1.87
C ARG A 88 -7.83 -10.61 -2.41
N ALA A 89 -8.07 -10.97 -3.66
CA ALA A 89 -7.37 -12.09 -4.29
C ALA A 89 -5.84 -11.89 -4.32
N GLY A 90 -5.36 -10.65 -4.52
CA GLY A 90 -3.95 -10.29 -4.41
C GLY A 90 -3.38 -10.47 -3.00
N TRP A 91 -4.17 -10.13 -1.97
CA TRP A 91 -3.83 -10.37 -0.58
C TRP A 91 -3.73 -11.87 -0.25
N ASP A 92 -4.68 -12.66 -0.73
CA ASP A 92 -4.69 -14.12 -0.55
C ASP A 92 -3.46 -14.76 -1.20
N LEU A 93 -3.06 -14.29 -2.38
CA LEU A 93 -1.83 -14.75 -3.03
C LEU A 93 -0.56 -14.33 -2.29
N PHE A 94 -0.56 -13.16 -1.65
CA PHE A 94 0.56 -12.69 -0.83
C PHE A 94 0.71 -13.54 0.44
N THR A 95 -0.40 -13.83 1.13
CA THR A 95 -0.40 -14.65 2.34
C THR A 95 -0.07 -16.12 2.05
N LYS A 96 -0.53 -16.66 0.91
CA LYS A 96 -0.23 -18.03 0.47
C LYS A 96 1.23 -18.21 0.05
N TYR A 97 1.82 -17.19 -0.58
CA TYR A 97 3.20 -17.24 -1.10
C TYR A 97 4.03 -16.05 -0.57
N PRO A 98 4.43 -16.09 0.71
CA PRO A 98 5.23 -15.04 1.31
C PRO A 98 6.64 -14.96 0.71
N VAL A 99 7.25 -13.77 0.78
CA VAL A 99 8.59 -13.43 0.27
C VAL A 99 9.61 -13.25 1.38
#